data_AF-A0A2E8XRV4-F1
#
_entry.id   AF-A0A2E8XRV4-F1
#
_cell.length_a   1.000
_cell.length_b   1.000
_cell.length_c   1.000
_cell.angle_alpha   90.00
_cell.angle_beta   90.00
_cell.angle_gamma   90.00
#
_symmetry.space_group_name_H-M   'P 1'
#
loop_
_entity.id
_entity.type
_entity.pdbx_description
1 polymer ?
#
loop_
_entity_poly.entity_id
_entity_poly.type
_entity_poly.pdbx_seq_one_letter_code
_entity_poly.pdbx_strand_id
1 'polypeptide(L)'
;MKLVTFTASGGEERVGALTDDDTRVVDLAAADDQPYFATMLALIETGDPAVARAKEIAAAGLVTVALDDVQLLTPVPQPPQIRDFLCFERHLINANAMLRKKRAQAEPDPEEALKRFEAEGMFAIPQIWYDQPLFYKPSRLSVIGTGVDVVRPFFSELLDYEMEFGCWLGKQGKDIDPKDATDMIFGYSIFNDISARDTQSREMPAGFGPGKGKDFDTGNIIGPCIVTADAFDPYDAEMIVRINGEERSRGNSGEMYHKFEDCIAHTSRAETVFPGEFFASGTVGWGCGLEHDKYLSDGDVIELEVTGIGVLKNKLVKQ
;
A
#
# COMPACT_ATOMS: atom_id res chain seq x y z
N MET A 1 8.27 -16.76 1.38
CA MET A 1 7.57 -17.21 0.15
C MET A 1 6.62 -16.10 -0.31
N LYS A 2 6.14 -16.15 -1.56
CA LYS A 2 5.14 -15.19 -2.08
C LYS A 2 3.78 -15.86 -2.24
N LEU A 3 2.78 -15.37 -1.53
CA LEU A 3 1.41 -15.86 -1.56
C LEU A 3 0.55 -14.95 -2.44
N VAL A 4 -0.33 -15.54 -3.22
CA VAL A 4 -1.20 -14.82 -4.16
C VAL A 4 -2.64 -15.30 -4.04
N THR A 5 -3.55 -14.42 -4.42
CA THR A 5 -4.95 -14.76 -4.70
C THR A 5 -5.15 -14.61 -6.19
N PHE A 6 -5.74 -15.61 -6.84
CA PHE A 6 -5.83 -15.65 -8.30
C PHE A 6 -7.13 -16.32 -8.77
N THR A 7 -7.47 -16.10 -10.04
CA THR A 7 -8.47 -16.90 -10.76
C THR A 7 -7.81 -17.53 -11.98
N ALA A 8 -8.09 -18.81 -12.23
CA ALA A 8 -7.70 -19.47 -13.48
C ALA A 8 -8.88 -19.41 -14.47
N SER A 9 -8.66 -18.85 -15.66
CA SER A 9 -9.68 -18.78 -16.72
C SER A 9 -11.04 -18.17 -16.30
N GLY A 10 -11.05 -17.19 -15.38
CA GLY A 10 -12.28 -16.56 -14.86
C GLY A 10 -13.12 -17.47 -13.95
N GLY A 11 -12.52 -18.53 -13.41
CA GLY A 11 -13.12 -19.41 -12.42
C GLY A 11 -13.19 -18.80 -11.01
N GLU A 12 -13.36 -19.66 -10.02
CA GLU A 12 -13.40 -19.26 -8.61
C GLU A 12 -12.06 -18.69 -8.12
N GLU A 13 -12.14 -17.79 -7.14
CA GLU A 13 -10.99 -17.26 -6.41
C GLU A 13 -10.28 -18.39 -5.66
N ARG A 14 -8.94 -18.43 -5.76
CA ARG A 14 -8.10 -19.43 -5.09
C ARG A 14 -6.86 -18.80 -4.50
N VAL A 15 -6.38 -19.44 -3.43
CA VAL A 15 -5.10 -19.12 -2.79
C VAL A 15 -3.98 -19.93 -3.45
N GLY A 16 -2.89 -19.27 -3.78
CA GLY A 16 -1.72 -19.88 -4.39
C GLY A 16 -0.40 -19.35 -3.83
N ALA A 17 0.68 -19.97 -4.28
CA ALA A 17 2.05 -19.49 -4.03
C ALA A 17 2.79 -19.34 -5.35
N LEU A 18 3.56 -18.27 -5.52
CA LEU A 18 4.45 -18.14 -6.68
C LEU A 18 5.62 -19.12 -6.52
N THR A 19 6.06 -19.68 -7.65
CA THR A 19 7.33 -20.42 -7.74
C THR A 19 8.52 -19.48 -7.56
N ASP A 20 9.69 -20.01 -7.20
CA ASP A 20 10.90 -19.20 -6.92
C ASP A 20 11.36 -18.35 -8.11
N ASP A 21 10.99 -18.73 -9.34
CA ASP A 21 11.28 -17.99 -10.57
C ASP A 21 10.17 -17.01 -10.99
N ASP A 22 9.11 -16.88 -10.17
CA ASP A 22 7.93 -16.05 -10.40
C ASP A 22 7.21 -16.33 -11.75
N THR A 23 7.33 -17.55 -12.31
CA THR A 23 6.71 -17.89 -13.62
C THR A 23 5.40 -18.68 -13.51
N ARG A 24 5.13 -19.29 -12.36
CA ARG A 24 3.97 -20.15 -12.13
C ARG A 24 3.35 -19.91 -10.77
N VAL A 25 2.07 -20.27 -10.65
CA VAL A 25 1.34 -20.32 -9.39
C VAL A 25 1.11 -21.78 -9.03
N VAL A 26 1.49 -22.17 -7.82
CA VAL A 26 1.10 -23.42 -7.16
C VAL A 26 -0.28 -23.20 -6.56
N ASP A 27 -1.30 -23.94 -7.02
CA ASP A 27 -2.68 -23.85 -6.51
C ASP A 27 -2.79 -24.60 -5.17
N LEU A 28 -2.71 -23.86 -4.06
CA LEU A 28 -2.69 -24.44 -2.72
C LEU A 28 -4.02 -25.11 -2.38
N ALA A 29 -5.14 -24.48 -2.76
CA ALA A 29 -6.48 -25.00 -2.53
C ALA A 29 -6.75 -26.29 -3.31
N ALA A 30 -6.23 -26.40 -4.54
CA ALA A 30 -6.35 -27.63 -5.33
C ALA A 30 -5.39 -28.73 -4.88
N ALA A 31 -4.25 -28.38 -4.27
CA ALA A 31 -3.28 -29.35 -3.76
C ALA A 31 -3.68 -29.95 -2.41
N ASP A 32 -4.40 -29.21 -1.57
CA ASP A 32 -4.88 -29.68 -0.27
C ASP A 32 -6.19 -28.97 0.13
N ASP A 33 -7.26 -29.73 0.34
CA ASP A 33 -8.61 -29.23 0.65
C ASP A 33 -8.76 -28.90 2.15
N GLN A 34 -7.86 -28.04 2.65
CA GLN A 34 -7.90 -27.54 4.02
C GLN A 34 -8.75 -26.28 4.09
N PRO A 35 -9.57 -26.09 5.16
CA PRO A 35 -10.40 -24.90 5.31
C PRO A 35 -9.62 -23.58 5.25
N TYR A 36 -8.35 -23.58 5.69
CA TYR A 36 -7.49 -22.41 5.67
C TYR A 36 -6.91 -22.06 4.29
N PHE A 37 -7.11 -22.89 3.26
CA PHE A 37 -6.81 -22.52 1.87
C PHE A 37 -8.04 -22.05 1.09
N ALA A 38 -9.21 -21.97 1.73
CA ALA A 38 -10.42 -21.45 1.10
C ALA A 38 -10.31 -19.95 0.74
N THR A 39 -9.61 -19.16 1.55
CA THR A 39 -9.34 -17.74 1.27
C THR A 39 -7.99 -17.33 1.86
N MET A 40 -7.38 -16.26 1.35
CA MET A 40 -6.13 -15.73 1.93
C MET A 40 -6.32 -15.28 3.38
N LEU A 41 -7.49 -14.74 3.71
CA LEU A 41 -7.81 -14.34 5.08
C LEU A 41 -7.81 -15.54 6.03
N ALA A 42 -8.41 -16.66 5.64
CA ALA A 42 -8.41 -17.88 6.44
C ALA A 42 -6.99 -18.45 6.63
N LEU A 43 -6.12 -18.31 5.62
CA LEU A 43 -4.70 -18.68 5.72
C LEU A 43 -4.00 -17.79 6.76
N ILE A 44 -4.16 -16.47 6.68
CA ILE A 44 -3.58 -15.49 7.61
C ILE A 44 -4.07 -15.72 9.04
N GLU A 45 -5.37 -15.93 9.23
CA GLU A 45 -5.98 -16.20 10.55
C GLU A 45 -5.48 -17.51 11.17
N THR A 46 -5.15 -18.50 10.35
CA THR A 46 -4.58 -19.77 10.83
C THR A 46 -3.11 -19.64 11.20
N GLY A 47 -2.35 -18.80 10.48
CA GLY A 47 -0.95 -18.50 10.78
C GLY A 47 0.02 -19.66 10.49
N ASP A 48 0.97 -19.90 11.38
CA ASP A 48 2.12 -20.79 11.17
C ASP A 48 1.78 -22.18 10.62
N PRO A 49 0.74 -22.90 11.08
CA PRO A 49 0.39 -24.20 10.52
C PRO A 49 0.02 -24.15 9.03
N ALA A 50 -0.75 -23.13 8.62
CA ALA A 50 -1.15 -22.96 7.22
C ALA A 50 0.05 -22.54 6.34
N VAL A 51 0.90 -21.66 6.85
CA VAL A 51 2.13 -21.24 6.15
C VAL A 51 3.11 -22.42 5.99
N ALA A 52 3.31 -23.22 7.05
CA ALA A 52 4.17 -24.41 6.97
C ALA A 52 3.65 -25.37 5.90
N ARG A 53 2.34 -25.62 5.87
CA ARG A 53 1.73 -26.47 4.86
C ARG A 53 1.85 -25.89 3.44
N ALA A 54 1.66 -24.58 3.29
CA ALA A 54 1.83 -23.90 2.01
C ALA A 54 3.27 -24.04 1.49
N LYS A 55 4.28 -23.92 2.36
CA LYS A 55 5.69 -24.13 2.02
C LYS A 55 5.96 -25.56 1.55
N GLU A 56 5.40 -26.57 2.22
CA GLU A 56 5.52 -27.97 1.80
C GLU A 56 4.93 -28.22 0.40
N ILE A 57 3.74 -27.69 0.15
CA ILE A 57 3.05 -27.83 -1.15
C ILE A 57 3.83 -27.09 -2.24
N ALA A 58 4.28 -25.87 -1.97
CA ALA A 58 5.08 -25.08 -2.91
C ALA A 58 6.39 -25.79 -3.27
N ALA A 59 7.08 -26.36 -2.27
CA ALA A 59 8.31 -27.12 -2.48
C ALA A 59 8.09 -28.42 -3.28
N ALA A 60 6.91 -29.04 -3.18
CA ALA A 60 6.55 -30.19 -4.00
C ALA A 60 6.30 -29.83 -5.47
N GLY A 61 5.91 -28.58 -5.76
CA GLY A 61 5.72 -28.07 -7.12
C GLY A 61 4.60 -28.74 -7.92
N LEU A 62 3.62 -29.34 -7.24
CA LEU A 62 2.49 -30.03 -7.87
C LEU A 62 1.32 -29.06 -8.07
N VAL A 63 0.45 -29.34 -9.04
CA VAL A 63 -0.76 -28.55 -9.35
C VAL A 63 -0.45 -27.08 -9.66
N THR A 64 0.42 -26.86 -10.65
CA THR A 64 0.83 -25.51 -11.06
C THR A 64 0.12 -25.03 -12.32
N VAL A 65 -0.14 -23.74 -12.38
CA VAL A 65 -0.63 -23.02 -13.56
C VAL A 65 0.39 -21.96 -13.96
N ALA A 66 0.54 -21.68 -15.26
CA ALA A 66 1.43 -20.58 -15.68
C ALA A 66 0.88 -19.25 -15.18
N LEU A 67 1.76 -18.33 -14.76
CA LEU A 67 1.34 -17.02 -14.27
C LEU A 67 0.58 -16.23 -15.35
N ASP A 68 0.98 -16.37 -16.61
CA ASP A 68 0.33 -15.74 -17.77
C ASP A 68 -1.10 -16.26 -18.05
N ASP A 69 -1.45 -17.44 -17.51
CA ASP A 69 -2.76 -18.07 -17.69
C ASP A 69 -3.74 -17.77 -16.54
N VAL A 70 -3.32 -16.96 -15.56
CA VAL A 70 -4.15 -16.57 -14.41
C VAL A 70 -4.31 -15.06 -14.30
N GLN A 71 -5.39 -14.63 -13.68
CA GLN A 71 -5.55 -13.25 -13.24
C GLN A 71 -5.23 -13.18 -11.74
N LEU A 72 -4.18 -12.44 -11.38
CA LEU A 72 -3.92 -12.10 -9.99
C LEU A 72 -4.99 -11.11 -9.50
N LEU A 73 -5.48 -11.34 -8.28
CA LEU A 73 -6.35 -10.44 -7.55
C LEU A 73 -5.52 -9.71 -6.48
N THR A 74 -6.14 -8.78 -5.74
CA THR A 74 -5.53 -8.34 -4.48
C THR A 74 -5.41 -9.54 -3.55
N PRO A 75 -4.32 -9.67 -2.78
CA PRO A 75 -4.13 -10.83 -1.91
C PRO A 75 -5.29 -11.04 -0.92
N VAL A 76 -5.85 -9.98 -0.36
CA VAL A 76 -7.04 -10.04 0.49
C VAL A 76 -8.10 -9.10 -0.10
N PRO A 77 -9.13 -9.61 -0.79
CA PRO A 77 -10.15 -8.78 -1.46
C PRO A 77 -10.93 -7.84 -0.55
N GLN A 78 -11.23 -8.29 0.68
CA GLN A 78 -11.92 -7.49 1.68
C GLN A 78 -11.18 -7.58 3.01
N PRO A 79 -10.08 -6.82 3.17
CA PRO A 79 -9.37 -6.82 4.44
C PRO A 79 -10.30 -6.36 5.57
N PRO A 80 -10.15 -6.86 6.81
CA PRO A 80 -10.95 -6.43 7.95
C PRO A 80 -10.84 -4.92 8.23
N GLN A 81 -9.65 -4.35 8.02
CA GLN A 81 -9.37 -2.92 8.13
C GLN A 81 -8.13 -2.57 7.28
N ILE A 82 -8.09 -1.32 6.82
CA ILE A 82 -6.87 -0.69 6.30
C ILE A 82 -6.56 0.50 7.20
N ARG A 83 -5.28 0.68 7.54
CA ARG A 83 -4.76 1.86 8.23
C ARG A 83 -3.58 2.35 7.44
N ASP A 84 -3.71 3.54 6.89
CA ASP A 84 -2.64 4.16 6.13
C ASP A 84 -1.96 5.23 6.96
N PHE A 85 -0.68 4.98 7.27
CA PHE A 85 0.14 5.79 8.15
C PHE A 85 0.88 6.87 7.36
N LEU A 86 1.60 7.73 8.07
CA LEU A 86 2.42 8.78 7.47
C LEU A 86 3.85 8.64 7.95
N CYS A 87 4.55 7.57 7.60
CA CYS A 87 5.80 7.21 8.29
C CYS A 87 7.07 7.85 7.68
N PHE A 88 7.00 8.47 6.51
CA PHE A 88 8.17 9.03 5.83
C PHE A 88 8.26 10.56 5.98
N GLU A 89 9.26 11.03 6.72
CA GLU A 89 9.50 12.46 6.91
C GLU A 89 9.77 13.18 5.58
N ARG A 90 10.53 12.53 4.69
CA ARG A 90 10.92 13.10 3.40
C ARG A 90 9.70 13.46 2.55
N HIS A 91 8.69 12.58 2.52
CA HIS A 91 7.44 12.82 1.81
C HIS A 91 6.75 14.09 2.32
N LEU A 92 6.62 14.23 3.65
CA LEU A 92 6.04 15.43 4.27
C LEU A 92 6.83 16.70 3.92
N ILE A 93 8.16 16.66 4.01
CA ILE A 93 9.03 17.81 3.68
C ILE A 93 8.76 18.27 2.25
N ASN A 94 8.79 17.34 1.30
CA ASN A 94 8.66 17.61 -0.13
C ASN A 94 7.24 18.07 -0.49
N ALA A 95 6.21 17.35 -0.03
CA ALA A 95 4.81 17.69 -0.28
C ALA A 95 4.48 19.07 0.29
N ASN A 96 4.89 19.37 1.53
CA ASN A 96 4.65 20.67 2.15
C ASN A 96 5.41 21.80 1.44
N ALA A 97 6.63 21.55 0.95
CA ALA A 97 7.36 22.52 0.13
C ALA A 97 6.62 22.83 -1.18
N MET A 98 6.09 21.80 -1.84
CA MET A 98 5.28 21.98 -3.05
C MET A 98 3.97 22.71 -2.78
N LEU A 99 3.29 22.44 -1.66
CA LEU A 99 2.10 23.18 -1.26
C LEU A 99 2.39 24.66 -0.98
N ARG A 100 3.49 24.98 -0.27
CA ARG A 100 3.94 26.37 -0.09
C ARG A 100 4.16 27.05 -1.43
N LYS A 101 4.89 26.39 -2.35
CA LYS A 101 5.17 26.92 -3.69
C LYS A 101 3.89 27.20 -4.49
N LYS A 102 2.94 26.25 -4.52
CA LYS A 102 1.65 26.43 -5.20
C LYS A 102 0.83 27.58 -4.63
N ARG A 103 0.82 27.73 -3.30
CA ARG A 103 0.12 28.83 -2.65
C ARG A 103 0.79 30.18 -2.98
N ALA A 104 2.11 30.23 -3.03
CA ALA A 104 2.85 31.44 -3.34
C ALA A 104 2.62 31.89 -4.79
N GLN A 105 2.49 30.95 -5.73
CA GLN A 105 2.14 31.24 -7.13
C GLN A 105 0.79 31.94 -7.32
N ALA A 106 -0.12 31.85 -6.34
CA ALA A 106 -1.39 32.55 -6.35
C ALA A 106 -1.30 34.00 -5.84
N GLU A 107 -0.13 34.45 -5.36
CA GLU A 107 0.10 35.81 -4.87
C GLU A 107 0.74 36.74 -5.92
N PRO A 108 0.59 38.06 -5.80
CA PRO A 108 1.16 39.03 -6.75
C PRO A 108 2.68 38.97 -6.87
N ASP A 109 3.39 38.63 -5.79
CA ASP A 109 4.84 38.42 -5.76
C ASP A 109 5.14 37.01 -5.19
N PRO A 110 5.24 35.98 -6.04
CA PRO A 110 5.45 34.61 -5.60
C PRO A 110 6.77 34.37 -4.87
N GLU A 111 7.83 35.08 -5.23
CA GLU A 111 9.14 34.90 -4.59
C GLU A 111 9.13 35.42 -3.16
N GLU A 112 8.55 36.61 -2.96
CA GLU A 112 8.42 37.19 -1.62
C GLU A 112 7.40 36.42 -0.76
N ALA A 113 6.29 35.97 -1.36
CA ALA A 113 5.31 35.14 -0.68
C ALA A 113 5.92 33.81 -0.19
N LEU A 114 6.73 33.15 -1.01
CA LEU A 114 7.38 31.89 -0.63
C LEU A 114 8.33 32.10 0.56
N LYS A 115 9.20 33.13 0.52
CA LYS A 115 10.10 33.46 1.63
C LYS A 115 9.32 33.73 2.92
N ARG A 116 8.21 34.47 2.82
CA ARG A 116 7.33 34.74 3.97
C ARG A 116 6.74 33.45 4.53
N PHE A 117 6.20 32.58 3.69
CA PHE A 117 5.62 31.30 4.13
C PHE A 117 6.63 30.38 4.81
N GLU A 118 7.87 30.35 4.31
CA GLU A 118 8.97 29.60 4.93
C GLU A 118 9.34 30.19 6.30
N ALA A 119 9.47 31.52 6.40
CA ALA A 119 9.77 32.21 7.65
C ALA A 119 8.66 32.03 8.71
N GLU A 120 7.40 31.96 8.29
CA GLU A 120 6.24 31.72 9.16
C GLU A 120 6.05 30.24 9.51
N GLY A 121 6.82 29.32 8.92
CA GLY A 121 6.68 27.88 9.13
C GLY A 121 5.36 27.32 8.58
N MET A 122 4.81 27.91 7.51
CA MET A 122 3.59 27.44 6.89
C MET A 122 3.75 25.99 6.41
N PHE A 123 2.85 25.09 6.81
CA PHE A 123 2.97 23.64 6.56
C PHE A 123 4.27 23.04 7.12
N ALA A 124 4.75 23.52 8.26
CA ALA A 124 5.75 22.79 9.04
C ALA A 124 5.16 21.45 9.52
N ILE A 125 6.02 20.43 9.61
CA ILE A 125 5.63 19.14 10.18
C ILE A 125 5.29 19.38 11.66
N PRO A 126 4.07 19.04 12.11
CA PRO A 126 3.68 19.29 13.49
C PRO A 126 4.43 18.34 14.44
N GLN A 127 4.77 18.80 15.64
CA GLN A 127 5.54 18.00 16.62
C GLN A 127 4.89 16.64 16.90
N ILE A 128 3.55 16.58 16.93
CA ILE A 128 2.80 15.34 17.16
C ILE A 128 3.13 14.23 16.16
N TRP A 129 3.57 14.60 14.94
CA TRP A 129 4.04 13.63 13.97
C TRP A 129 5.31 12.93 14.46
N TYR A 130 6.26 13.63 15.08
CA TYR A 130 7.46 12.99 15.64
C TYR A 130 7.16 12.21 16.92
N ASP A 131 6.14 12.63 17.66
CA ASP A 131 5.77 12.01 18.94
C ASP A 131 5.01 10.68 18.78
N GLN A 132 4.29 10.49 17.66
CA GLN A 132 3.53 9.27 17.41
C GLN A 132 3.20 9.04 15.91
N PRO A 133 3.05 7.77 15.48
CA PRO A 133 2.52 7.46 14.15
C PRO A 133 1.10 8.00 13.98
N LEU A 134 0.87 8.73 12.90
CA LEU A 134 -0.45 9.22 12.51
C LEU A 134 -0.97 8.38 11.34
N PHE A 135 -2.27 8.10 11.34
CA PHE A 135 -2.91 7.33 10.27
C PHE A 135 -4.37 7.75 10.09
N TYR A 136 -4.91 7.40 8.93
CA TYR A 136 -6.35 7.42 8.66
C TYR A 136 -6.83 6.02 8.25
N LYS A 137 -8.13 5.86 8.04
CA LYS A 137 -8.76 4.58 7.68
C LYS A 137 -9.31 4.65 6.25
N PRO A 138 -8.57 4.18 5.23
CA PRO A 138 -9.06 4.08 3.87
C PRO A 138 -10.24 3.11 3.76
N SER A 139 -11.05 3.27 2.71
CA SER A 139 -12.13 2.34 2.39
C SER A 139 -11.60 0.95 2.01
N ARG A 140 -11.65 0.03 2.98
CA ARG A 140 -11.38 -1.41 2.80
C ARG A 140 -12.26 -2.12 1.78
N LEU A 141 -13.31 -1.46 1.26
CA LEU A 141 -14.24 -2.01 0.28
C LEU A 141 -13.88 -1.63 -1.16
N SER A 142 -12.91 -0.74 -1.37
CA SER A 142 -12.51 -0.24 -2.69
C SER A 142 -11.24 -0.91 -3.24
N VAL A 143 -10.79 -1.99 -2.60
CA VAL A 143 -9.49 -2.63 -2.87
C VAL A 143 -9.51 -3.39 -4.19
N ILE A 144 -8.51 -3.15 -5.02
CA ILE A 144 -8.25 -3.91 -6.25
C ILE A 144 -6.81 -4.43 -6.29
N GLY A 145 -6.55 -5.41 -7.15
CA GLY A 145 -5.22 -5.99 -7.36
C GLY A 145 -4.48 -5.40 -8.56
N THR A 146 -3.29 -5.96 -8.84
CA THR A 146 -2.53 -5.67 -10.06
C THR A 146 -3.34 -6.04 -11.31
N GLY A 147 -3.17 -5.29 -12.40
CA GLY A 147 -3.82 -5.51 -13.69
C GLY A 147 -5.28 -5.06 -13.78
N VAL A 148 -5.89 -4.62 -12.68
CA VAL A 148 -7.25 -4.05 -12.67
C VAL A 148 -7.19 -2.55 -12.95
N ASP A 149 -8.07 -2.05 -13.81
CA ASP A 149 -8.10 -0.63 -14.15
C ASP A 149 -8.52 0.23 -12.94
N VAL A 150 -7.84 1.38 -12.79
CA VAL A 150 -8.22 2.45 -11.86
C VAL A 150 -9.19 3.37 -12.59
N VAL A 151 -10.41 3.52 -12.09
CA VAL A 151 -11.43 4.37 -12.70
C VAL A 151 -11.35 5.76 -12.09
N ARG A 152 -11.11 6.77 -12.93
CA ARG A 152 -11.15 8.17 -12.50
C ARG A 152 -12.53 8.48 -11.93
N PRO A 153 -12.63 9.01 -10.70
CA PRO A 153 -13.91 9.46 -10.18
C PRO A 153 -14.39 10.73 -10.90
N PHE A 154 -15.66 10.79 -11.27
CA PHE A 154 -16.26 11.90 -12.05
C PHE A 154 -16.10 13.30 -11.43
N PHE A 155 -15.77 13.40 -10.15
CA PHE A 155 -15.66 14.65 -9.41
C PHE A 155 -14.22 15.20 -9.33
N SER A 156 -13.23 14.51 -9.92
CA SER A 156 -11.82 14.88 -9.82
C SER A 156 -11.10 14.92 -11.17
N GLU A 157 -10.33 15.99 -11.36
CA GLU A 157 -9.45 16.20 -12.52
C GLU A 157 -7.98 15.96 -12.16
N LEU A 158 -7.63 16.03 -10.87
CA LEU A 158 -6.25 15.94 -10.40
C LEU A 158 -5.96 14.63 -9.66
N LEU A 159 -5.61 13.58 -10.42
CA LEU A 159 -5.33 12.24 -9.90
C LEU A 159 -3.83 12.02 -9.71
N ASP A 160 -3.48 11.31 -8.65
CA ASP A 160 -2.12 11.06 -8.23
C ASP A 160 -1.95 9.61 -7.75
N TYR A 161 -0.73 9.09 -7.88
CA TYR A 161 -0.31 7.81 -7.31
C TYR A 161 0.44 8.06 -6.01
N GLU A 162 0.48 7.06 -5.14
CA GLU A 162 1.27 7.10 -3.90
C GLU A 162 2.05 5.79 -3.76
N MET A 163 3.39 5.88 -3.84
CA MET A 163 4.26 4.72 -3.73
C MET A 163 4.42 4.31 -2.27
N GLU A 164 3.75 3.23 -1.89
CA GLU A 164 3.77 2.72 -0.54
C GLU A 164 3.96 1.21 -0.49
N PHE A 165 4.17 0.71 0.71
CA PHE A 165 4.05 -0.70 1.03
C PHE A 165 3.41 -0.83 2.40
N GLY A 166 3.06 -2.04 2.80
CA GLY A 166 2.46 -2.24 4.11
C GLY A 166 2.62 -3.66 4.61
N CYS A 167 2.36 -3.82 5.90
CA CYS A 167 2.37 -5.12 6.55
C CYS A 167 0.93 -5.63 6.76
N TRP A 168 0.76 -6.92 6.55
CA TRP A 168 -0.44 -7.67 6.93
C TRP A 168 -0.25 -8.21 8.34
N LEU A 169 -1.22 -8.02 9.22
CA LEU A 169 -1.17 -8.63 10.55
C LEU A 169 -1.56 -10.11 10.48
N GLY A 170 -0.84 -10.96 11.21
CA GLY A 170 -1.11 -12.40 11.32
C GLY A 170 -1.68 -12.83 12.68
N LYS A 171 -1.73 -11.92 13.66
CA LYS A 171 -2.15 -12.23 15.03
C LYS A 171 -3.12 -11.17 15.55
N GLN A 172 -4.05 -11.61 16.40
CA GLN A 172 -4.90 -10.71 17.17
C GLN A 172 -4.13 -10.20 18.39
N GLY A 173 -4.26 -8.91 18.70
CA GLY A 173 -3.52 -8.32 19.82
C GLY A 173 -4.15 -7.03 20.33
N LYS A 174 -3.80 -6.64 21.55
CA LYS A 174 -4.16 -5.35 22.15
C LYS A 174 -3.06 -4.96 23.14
N ASP A 175 -2.78 -3.67 23.24
CA ASP A 175 -1.75 -3.11 24.12
C ASP A 175 -0.37 -3.74 23.87
N ILE A 176 0.00 -3.91 22.60
CA ILE A 176 1.22 -4.58 22.17
C ILE A 176 2.43 -3.69 22.44
N ASP A 177 3.45 -4.25 23.08
CA ASP A 177 4.75 -3.60 23.26
C ASP A 177 5.50 -3.58 21.91
N PRO A 178 6.13 -2.47 21.50
CA PRO A 178 6.88 -2.40 20.24
C PRO A 178 7.86 -3.56 20.03
N LYS A 179 8.48 -4.08 21.10
CA LYS A 179 9.44 -5.20 20.99
C LYS A 179 8.79 -6.53 20.58
N ASP A 180 7.49 -6.68 20.82
CA ASP A 180 6.69 -7.87 20.51
C ASP A 180 5.89 -7.69 19.20
N ALA A 181 5.95 -6.49 18.60
CA ALA A 181 5.13 -6.13 17.45
C ALA A 181 5.58 -6.78 16.13
N THR A 182 6.88 -7.07 15.96
CA THR A 182 7.38 -7.77 14.77
C THR A 182 6.71 -9.15 14.60
N ASP A 183 6.45 -9.85 15.71
CA ASP A 183 5.78 -11.15 15.72
C ASP A 183 4.30 -11.09 15.29
N MET A 184 3.72 -9.89 15.23
CA MET A 184 2.35 -9.68 14.76
C MET A 184 2.26 -9.67 13.23
N ILE A 185 3.38 -9.51 12.53
CA ILE A 185 3.41 -9.32 11.07
C ILE A 185 3.41 -10.68 10.36
N PHE A 186 2.43 -10.88 9.48
CA PHE A 186 2.34 -12.05 8.60
C PHE A 186 3.23 -11.91 7.36
N GLY A 187 3.24 -10.72 6.76
CA GLY A 187 3.98 -10.46 5.53
C GLY A 187 3.69 -9.06 4.98
N TYR A 188 4.19 -8.79 3.77
CA TYR A 188 4.21 -7.46 3.17
C TYR A 188 3.68 -7.45 1.75
N SER A 189 3.04 -6.34 1.37
CA SER A 189 2.57 -6.06 0.01
C SER A 189 2.85 -4.61 -0.37
N ILE A 190 2.88 -4.32 -1.68
CA ILE A 190 2.89 -2.96 -2.21
C ILE A 190 1.49 -2.38 -2.07
N PHE A 191 1.40 -1.08 -1.79
CA PHE A 191 0.15 -0.33 -1.73
C PHE A 191 0.25 0.91 -2.60
N ASN A 192 -0.81 1.16 -3.39
CA ASN A 192 -1.01 2.41 -4.10
C ASN A 192 -2.27 3.08 -3.58
N ASP A 193 -2.10 4.23 -2.92
CA ASP A 193 -3.19 5.04 -2.39
C ASP A 193 -3.57 6.17 -3.34
N ILE A 194 -4.35 5.84 -4.39
CA ILE A 194 -4.67 6.78 -5.45
C ILE A 194 -5.40 7.99 -4.87
N SER A 195 -4.88 9.17 -5.20
CA SER A 195 -5.34 10.42 -4.59
C SER A 195 -5.98 11.35 -5.60
N ALA A 196 -7.26 11.66 -5.41
CA ALA A 196 -7.94 12.78 -6.05
C ALA A 196 -7.59 14.09 -5.31
N ARG A 197 -6.46 14.69 -5.66
CA ARG A 197 -5.80 15.78 -4.92
C ARG A 197 -6.61 17.05 -4.83
N ASP A 198 -7.39 17.37 -5.85
CA ASP A 198 -8.30 18.52 -5.87
C ASP A 198 -9.45 18.35 -4.84
N THR A 199 -9.97 17.14 -4.72
CA THR A 199 -11.01 16.77 -3.76
C THR A 199 -10.43 16.72 -2.34
N GLN A 200 -9.30 16.03 -2.17
CA GLN A 200 -8.58 15.95 -0.90
C GLN A 200 -8.27 17.36 -0.36
N SER A 201 -7.71 18.25 -1.19
CA SER A 201 -7.35 19.61 -0.78
C SER A 201 -8.56 20.44 -0.33
N ARG A 202 -9.75 20.18 -0.89
CA ARG A 202 -11.00 20.85 -0.50
C ARG A 202 -11.58 20.31 0.81
N GLU A 203 -11.36 19.03 1.12
CA GLU A 203 -11.91 18.36 2.31
C GLU A 203 -11.02 18.54 3.55
N MET A 204 -9.69 18.53 3.38
CA MET A 204 -8.72 18.60 4.48
C MET A 204 -8.95 19.75 5.48
N PRO A 205 -9.33 20.99 5.08
CA PRO A 205 -9.61 22.06 6.02
C PRO A 205 -10.74 21.78 7.02
N ALA A 206 -11.61 20.79 6.76
CA ALA A 206 -12.67 20.38 7.68
C ALA A 206 -12.14 19.62 8.91
N GLY A 207 -10.89 19.12 8.87
CA GLY A 207 -10.24 18.45 10.01
C GLY A 207 -10.64 17.00 10.26
N PHE A 208 -11.43 16.38 9.37
CA PHE A 208 -11.80 14.96 9.47
C PHE A 208 -10.78 13.99 8.85
N GLY A 209 -9.70 14.52 8.27
CA GLY A 209 -8.71 13.75 7.52
C GLY A 209 -9.14 13.51 6.06
N PRO A 210 -8.37 12.70 5.31
CA PRO A 210 -8.73 12.30 3.95
C PRO A 210 -10.06 11.52 3.95
N GLY A 211 -10.89 11.78 2.94
CA GLY A 211 -12.18 11.12 2.74
C GLY A 211 -12.40 10.76 1.29
N LYS A 212 -13.30 11.47 0.60
CA LYS A 212 -13.70 11.11 -0.79
C LYS A 212 -12.53 11.20 -1.77
N GLY A 213 -11.53 12.02 -1.46
CA GLY A 213 -10.25 12.10 -2.19
C GLY A 213 -9.42 10.81 -2.21
N LYS A 214 -9.74 9.83 -1.35
CA LYS A 214 -9.06 8.52 -1.20
C LYS A 214 -10.04 7.34 -1.30
N ASP A 215 -11.28 7.52 -0.83
CA ASP A 215 -12.28 6.45 -0.71
C ASP A 215 -13.18 6.27 -1.96
N PHE A 216 -12.65 6.39 -3.18
CA PHE A 216 -13.40 6.03 -4.39
C PHE A 216 -13.12 4.59 -4.80
N ASP A 217 -14.08 3.98 -5.50
CA ASP A 217 -13.90 2.64 -6.07
C ASP A 217 -12.61 2.58 -6.88
N THR A 218 -11.86 1.48 -6.76
CA THR A 218 -10.55 1.27 -7.40
C THR A 218 -9.41 2.19 -6.94
N GLY A 219 -9.64 3.03 -5.93
CA GLY A 219 -8.62 3.96 -5.41
C GLY A 219 -7.57 3.31 -4.51
N ASN A 220 -7.87 2.14 -3.92
CA ASN A 220 -6.96 1.42 -3.04
C ASN A 220 -6.44 0.18 -3.76
N ILE A 221 -5.13 0.07 -3.99
CA ILE A 221 -4.55 -1.05 -4.74
C ILE A 221 -3.51 -1.76 -3.89
N ILE A 222 -3.70 -3.05 -3.61
CA ILE A 222 -2.77 -3.84 -2.81
C ILE A 222 -2.32 -5.07 -3.59
N GLY A 223 -1.02 -5.36 -3.61
CA GLY A 223 -0.48 -6.55 -4.26
C GLY A 223 1.00 -6.42 -4.65
N PRO A 224 1.46 -7.12 -5.71
CA PRO A 224 0.75 -8.18 -6.43
C PRO A 224 0.61 -9.49 -5.62
N CYS A 225 1.33 -9.59 -4.50
CA CYS A 225 1.39 -10.76 -3.63
C CYS A 225 1.61 -10.34 -2.17
N ILE A 226 1.56 -11.30 -1.25
CA ILE A 226 2.10 -11.17 0.10
C ILE A 226 3.43 -11.90 0.16
N VAL A 227 4.52 -11.18 0.46
CA VAL A 227 5.79 -11.81 0.83
C VAL A 227 5.77 -12.10 2.32
N THR A 228 5.92 -13.35 2.72
CA THR A 228 5.93 -13.71 4.15
C THR A 228 7.08 -13.02 4.90
N ALA A 229 6.84 -12.65 6.15
CA ALA A 229 7.76 -11.82 6.93
C ALA A 229 9.18 -12.37 7.04
N ASP A 230 9.36 -13.70 7.02
CA ASP A 230 10.66 -14.37 7.06
C ASP A 230 11.50 -14.21 5.78
N ALA A 231 10.91 -13.68 4.70
CA ALA A 231 11.54 -13.58 3.38
C ALA A 231 11.75 -12.14 2.89
N PHE A 232 11.50 -11.12 3.73
CA PHE A 232 11.58 -9.72 3.34
C PHE A 232 12.07 -8.83 4.49
N ASP A 233 13.04 -7.96 4.21
CA ASP A 233 13.43 -6.89 5.11
C ASP A 233 12.62 -5.62 4.79
N PRO A 234 11.68 -5.19 5.66
CA PRO A 234 10.86 -4.01 5.39
C PRO A 234 11.65 -2.70 5.42
N TYR A 235 12.89 -2.69 5.91
CA TYR A 235 13.66 -1.46 6.14
C TYR A 235 14.90 -1.34 5.26
N ASP A 236 15.02 -2.17 4.21
CA ASP A 236 16.06 -2.05 3.19
C ASP A 236 15.57 -2.55 1.82
N ALA A 237 14.49 -1.96 1.32
CA ALA A 237 13.95 -2.27 -0.01
C ALA A 237 13.96 -1.03 -0.90
N GLU A 238 14.50 -1.15 -2.12
CA GLU A 238 14.38 -0.12 -3.14
C GLU A 238 12.93 -0.04 -3.66
N MET A 239 12.43 1.19 -3.80
CA MET A 239 11.06 1.51 -4.18
C MET A 239 11.07 2.40 -5.43
N ILE A 240 10.58 1.91 -6.56
CA ILE A 240 10.62 2.61 -7.86
C ILE A 240 9.21 2.89 -8.35
N VAL A 241 9.00 4.09 -8.87
CA VAL A 241 7.78 4.47 -9.59
C VAL A 241 8.10 4.63 -11.07
N ARG A 242 7.30 3.99 -11.94
CA ARG A 242 7.27 4.29 -13.37
C ARG A 242 5.87 4.66 -13.83
N ILE A 243 5.80 5.63 -14.74
CA ILE A 243 4.58 6.01 -15.44
C ILE A 243 4.82 5.82 -16.92
N ASN A 244 4.03 4.96 -17.57
CA ASN A 244 4.21 4.57 -18.97
C ASN A 244 5.61 3.99 -19.26
N GLY A 245 6.17 3.22 -18.32
CA GLY A 245 7.51 2.64 -18.41
C GLY A 245 8.66 3.61 -18.11
N GLU A 246 8.40 4.90 -17.93
CA GLU A 246 9.42 5.90 -17.58
C GLU A 246 9.54 6.06 -16.07
N GLU A 247 10.74 5.86 -15.53
CA GLU A 247 11.01 6.09 -14.10
C GLU A 247 10.75 7.55 -13.71
N ARG A 248 9.88 7.74 -12.72
CA ARG A 248 9.53 9.05 -12.16
C ARG A 248 10.29 9.34 -10.87
N SER A 249 10.48 8.31 -10.05
CA SER A 249 11.19 8.44 -8.78
C SER A 249 11.70 7.09 -8.29
N ARG A 250 12.64 7.19 -7.36
CA ARG A 250 13.31 6.09 -6.68
C ARG A 250 13.52 6.50 -5.22
N GLY A 251 13.11 5.64 -4.30
CA GLY A 251 13.27 5.80 -2.86
C GLY A 251 13.69 4.47 -2.21
N ASN A 252 13.73 4.44 -0.89
CA ASN A 252 14.07 3.24 -0.12
C ASN A 252 13.23 3.17 1.16
N SER A 253 12.73 1.98 1.48
CA SER A 253 11.87 1.76 2.65
C SER A 253 12.60 1.99 3.99
N GLY A 254 13.93 1.97 4.00
CA GLY A 254 14.76 2.31 5.15
C GLY A 254 14.66 3.75 5.63
N GLU A 255 14.17 4.67 4.78
CA GLU A 255 13.91 6.07 5.15
C GLU A 255 12.67 6.24 6.06
N MET A 256 11.93 5.16 6.33
CA MET A 256 10.76 5.17 7.19
C MET A 256 11.16 5.57 8.63
N TYR A 257 10.57 6.65 9.13
CA TYR A 257 10.86 7.19 10.47
C TYR A 257 10.13 6.40 11.56
N HIS A 258 8.80 6.29 11.44
CA HIS A 258 7.99 5.43 12.31
C HIS A 258 7.97 4.02 11.76
N LYS A 259 8.49 3.06 12.49
CA LYS A 259 8.54 1.67 12.03
C LYS A 259 7.18 0.99 12.18
N PHE A 260 6.95 -0.15 11.52
CA PHE A 260 5.68 -0.87 11.67
C PHE A 260 5.44 -1.31 13.11
N GLU A 261 6.49 -1.61 13.86
CA GLU A 261 6.43 -1.91 15.29
C GLU A 261 5.80 -0.75 16.08
N ASP A 262 6.21 0.49 15.79
CA ASP A 262 5.65 1.69 16.40
C ASP A 262 4.17 1.87 16.02
N CYS A 263 3.85 1.61 14.75
CA CYS A 263 2.48 1.72 14.21
C CYS A 263 1.51 0.73 14.88
N ILE A 264 1.96 -0.53 15.05
CA ILE A 264 1.21 -1.60 15.72
C ILE A 264 1.04 -1.29 17.21
N ALA A 265 2.12 -0.91 17.89
CA ALA A 265 2.07 -0.56 19.30
C ALA A 265 1.16 0.66 19.54
N HIS A 266 1.28 1.70 18.71
CA HIS A 266 0.44 2.88 18.80
C HIS A 266 -1.04 2.55 18.59
N THR A 267 -1.36 1.81 17.53
CA THR A 267 -2.74 1.46 17.18
C THR A 267 -3.37 0.55 18.21
N SER A 268 -2.62 -0.41 18.77
CA SER A 268 -3.18 -1.40 19.68
C SER A 268 -3.48 -0.87 21.08
N ARG A 269 -3.14 0.39 21.39
CA ARG A 269 -3.42 1.03 22.69
C ARG A 269 -4.92 1.13 22.95
N ALA A 270 -5.41 0.30 23.87
CA ALA A 270 -6.82 0.15 24.19
C ALA A 270 -7.72 -0.17 22.98
N GLU A 271 -7.15 -0.72 21.91
CA GLU A 271 -7.83 -1.09 20.66
C GLU A 271 -7.29 -2.46 20.21
N THR A 272 -8.19 -3.42 20.00
CA THR A 272 -7.78 -4.74 19.50
C THR A 272 -7.55 -4.67 18.00
N VAL A 273 -6.38 -5.13 17.55
CA VAL A 273 -6.06 -5.35 16.14
C VAL A 273 -6.26 -6.84 15.79
N PHE A 274 -6.62 -7.12 14.54
CA PHE A 274 -6.98 -8.46 14.08
C PHE A 274 -6.08 -8.96 12.93
N PRO A 275 -5.91 -10.29 12.77
CA PRO A 275 -5.28 -10.86 11.59
C PRO A 275 -5.98 -10.39 10.30
N GLY A 276 -5.20 -10.18 9.25
CA GLY A 276 -5.68 -9.68 7.96
C GLY A 276 -5.87 -8.17 7.89
N GLU A 277 -5.74 -7.41 8.99
CA GLU A 277 -5.64 -5.94 8.87
C GLU A 277 -4.37 -5.56 8.09
N PHE A 278 -4.46 -4.51 7.27
CA PHE A 278 -3.35 -3.99 6.48
C PHE A 278 -2.91 -2.63 7.01
N PHE A 279 -1.63 -2.53 7.37
CA PHE A 279 -1.01 -1.33 7.89
C PHE A 279 -0.05 -0.80 6.81
N ALA A 280 -0.48 0.22 6.08
CA ALA A 280 0.30 0.87 5.04
C ALA A 280 1.28 1.89 5.63
N SER A 281 2.42 2.09 4.95
CA SER A 281 3.53 2.89 5.45
C SER A 281 3.31 4.39 5.31
N GLY A 282 2.37 4.83 4.48
CA GLY A 282 2.44 6.15 3.87
C GLY A 282 3.48 6.20 2.75
N THR A 283 3.35 7.24 1.94
CA THR A 283 4.14 7.43 0.72
C THR A 283 5.63 7.60 1.03
N VAL A 284 6.49 6.83 0.36
CA VAL A 284 7.95 7.01 0.43
C VAL A 284 8.35 8.39 -0.11
N GLY A 285 9.47 8.95 0.35
CA GLY A 285 9.96 10.23 -0.18
C GLY A 285 10.07 10.24 -1.72
N TRP A 286 9.54 11.30 -2.34
CA TRP A 286 9.39 11.46 -3.80
C TRP A 286 8.45 10.43 -4.46
N GLY A 287 7.67 9.72 -3.66
CA GLY A 287 6.83 8.59 -4.07
C GLY A 287 5.49 8.97 -4.69
N CYS A 288 5.13 10.26 -4.76
CA CYS A 288 3.89 10.71 -5.41
C CYS A 288 4.10 11.89 -6.36
N GLY A 289 3.16 12.07 -7.27
CA GLY A 289 3.14 13.16 -8.26
C GLY A 289 3.03 14.56 -7.65
N LEU A 290 2.40 14.72 -6.48
CA LEU A 290 2.35 15.99 -5.75
C LEU A 290 3.74 16.55 -5.45
N GLU A 291 4.69 15.70 -5.06
CA GLU A 291 6.07 16.10 -4.77
C GLU A 291 6.82 16.58 -6.02
N HIS A 292 6.36 16.18 -7.21
CA HIS A 292 6.96 16.53 -8.50
C HIS A 292 6.17 17.59 -9.29
N ASP A 293 4.98 17.96 -8.84
CA ASP A 293 3.96 18.67 -9.62
C ASP A 293 3.61 17.99 -10.96
N LYS A 294 3.54 16.66 -10.96
CA LYS A 294 3.26 15.84 -12.15
C LYS A 294 2.20 14.80 -11.83
N TYR A 295 1.01 15.00 -12.37
CA TYR A 295 -0.17 14.18 -12.09
C TYR A 295 -0.49 13.21 -13.23
N LEU A 296 -1.39 12.28 -12.94
CA LEU A 296 -1.82 11.25 -13.88
C LEU A 296 -2.79 11.79 -14.93
N SER A 297 -2.61 11.31 -16.15
CA SER A 297 -3.51 11.52 -17.30
C SER A 297 -4.27 10.23 -17.62
N ASP A 298 -5.44 10.38 -18.24
CA ASP A 298 -6.22 9.22 -18.68
C ASP A 298 -5.42 8.36 -19.65
N GLY A 299 -5.40 7.05 -19.41
CA GLY A 299 -4.62 6.08 -20.17
C GLY A 299 -3.23 5.80 -19.61
N ASP A 300 -2.74 6.58 -18.63
CA ASP A 300 -1.45 6.33 -17.99
C ASP A 300 -1.41 4.95 -17.32
N VAL A 301 -0.29 4.28 -17.47
CA VAL A 301 0.03 3.02 -16.81
C VAL A 301 0.95 3.32 -15.64
N ILE A 302 0.51 2.98 -14.44
CA ILE A 302 1.22 3.16 -13.17
C ILE A 302 1.91 1.85 -12.84
N GLU A 303 3.22 1.90 -12.54
CA GLU A 303 4.01 0.75 -12.10
C GLU A 303 4.77 1.12 -10.84
N LEU A 304 4.42 0.45 -9.73
CA LEU A 304 5.07 0.58 -8.43
C LEU A 304 5.86 -0.69 -8.16
N GLU A 305 7.18 -0.57 -7.98
CA GLU A 305 8.06 -1.73 -7.76
C GLU A 305 8.74 -1.63 -6.40
N VAL A 306 8.67 -2.72 -5.63
CA VAL A 306 9.44 -2.90 -4.40
C VAL A 306 10.33 -4.13 -4.56
N THR A 307 11.65 -3.93 -4.42
CA THR A 307 12.63 -5.02 -4.50
C THR A 307 12.29 -6.12 -3.50
N GLY A 308 12.22 -7.37 -3.96
CA GLY A 308 11.83 -8.51 -3.11
C GLY A 308 10.33 -8.82 -3.10
N ILE A 309 9.46 -7.86 -3.43
CA ILE A 309 8.00 -8.08 -3.56
C ILE A 309 7.61 -8.32 -5.02
N GLY A 310 7.83 -7.33 -5.88
CA GLY A 310 7.45 -7.38 -7.30
C GLY A 310 6.95 -6.04 -7.81
N VAL A 311 6.09 -6.08 -8.84
CA VAL A 311 5.53 -4.89 -9.48
C VAL A 311 4.00 -4.88 -9.34
N LEU A 312 3.47 -3.81 -8.76
CA LEU A 312 2.04 -3.49 -8.75
C LEU A 312 1.75 -2.56 -9.93
N LYS A 313 0.94 -3.02 -10.89
CA LYS A 313 0.75 -2.37 -12.18
C LYS A 313 -0.73 -2.17 -12.49
N ASN A 314 -1.14 -0.93 -12.73
CA ASN A 314 -2.54 -0.61 -13.01
C ASN A 314 -2.63 0.49 -14.07
N LYS A 315 -3.76 0.59 -14.77
CA LYS A 315 -4.00 1.62 -15.79
C LYS A 315 -5.10 2.56 -15.33
N LEU A 316 -4.87 3.87 -15.44
CA LEU A 316 -5.90 4.87 -15.22
C LEU A 316 -6.83 4.94 -16.44
N VAL A 317 -8.13 4.77 -16.23
CA VAL A 317 -9.16 4.89 -17.25
C VAL A 317 -10.18 5.96 -16.87
N LYS A 318 -10.75 6.59 -17.91
CA LYS A 318 -11.89 7.47 -17.74
C LYS A 318 -13.16 6.64 -17.57
N GLN A 319 -14.04 7.11 -16.69
CA GLN A 319 -15.40 6.58 -16.55
C GLN A 319 -16.20 6.72 -17.85
#